data_AF-A0A1Y0VRD3-F1
#
_entry.id   AF-A0A1Y0VRD3-F1
#
_cell.length_a   1.000
_cell.length_b   1.000
_cell.length_c   1.000
_cell.angle_alpha   90.00
_cell.angle_beta   90.00
_cell.angle_gamma   90.00
#
_symmetry.space_group_name_H-M   'P 1'
#
loop_
_entity.id
_entity.type
_entity.pdbx_description
1 polymer ?
#
loop_
_entity_poly.entity_id
_entity_poly.type
_entity_poly.pdbx_seq_one_letter_code
_entity_poly.pdbx_strand_id
1 'polypeptide(L)'
;MKLRRKIERAENNPETNEAKKDYKLIENGEDIAQIVSDWTGVPLTQMKQSESDRLINLEKTLHERVIGQEEAVSSVARAIRRARSGLKSPKRPIGSFMFLGPTGVGKTELAKSLADIMFGSEDNMIRIDMSEYMERYSTSRLVGSAPGYVGYDEGGQLTEQVRRKPYSVVLFDEVEKAHPDVFNLLLQVFDDGFLTDSKGRRVDFRNTIIIMTSNLGATALRDEKSVGFGAQNAAEDYHAMADKVREVLKQSFRPEFLNRIDETIIFHSLTKPELHQIVKLMAKDVIQRMSEQGINAKFTPSAIDVVAEAGFDPEYGARPLRRALQTKVEDQLSELMLSGEAKVGDDITIGARNGKINLKVKNKTLIKNK
;
A
#
# COMPACT_ATOMS: atom_id res chain seq x y z
N MET A 1 22.65 -28.16 6.40
CA MET A 1 23.23 -29.40 6.98
C MET A 1 22.89 -30.71 6.25
N LYS A 2 21.73 -30.86 5.59
CA LYS A 2 21.39 -32.11 4.86
C LYS A 2 22.26 -32.39 3.62
N LEU A 3 22.81 -31.35 2.97
CA LEU A 3 23.70 -31.51 1.80
C LEU A 3 25.08 -32.06 2.17
N ARG A 4 25.72 -31.50 3.22
CA ARG A 4 27.03 -31.97 3.71
C ARG A 4 27.01 -33.44 4.14
N ARG A 5 25.97 -33.88 4.85
CA ARG A 5 25.82 -35.29 5.26
C ARG A 5 25.56 -36.26 4.09
N LYS A 6 25.04 -35.78 2.95
CA LYS A 6 24.91 -36.60 1.74
C LYS A 6 26.25 -36.76 1.01
N ILE A 7 27.09 -35.72 1.05
CA ILE A 7 28.43 -35.74 0.45
C ILE A 7 29.37 -36.65 1.26
N GLU A 8 29.41 -36.53 2.59
CA GLU A 8 30.23 -37.40 3.45
C GLU A 8 29.86 -38.89 3.37
N ARG A 9 28.57 -39.20 3.11
CA ARG A 9 28.12 -40.58 2.90
C ARG A 9 28.47 -41.13 1.52
N ALA A 10 28.63 -40.26 0.52
CA ALA A 10 29.05 -40.65 -0.81
C ALA A 10 30.58 -40.85 -0.90
N GLU A 11 31.36 -40.12 -0.09
CA GLU A 11 32.83 -40.21 -0.08
C GLU A 11 33.37 -41.43 0.68
N ASN A 12 32.61 -42.01 1.62
CA ASN A 12 33.07 -43.10 2.49
C ASN A 12 32.65 -44.52 2.06
N ASN A 13 32.16 -44.72 0.83
CA ASN A 13 31.76 -46.04 0.35
C ASN A 13 32.86 -46.63 -0.58
N PRO A 14 33.57 -47.71 -0.20
CA PRO A 14 34.75 -48.19 -0.95
C PRO A 14 34.44 -48.95 -2.25
N GLU A 15 33.16 -49.19 -2.59
CA GLU A 15 32.75 -50.06 -3.70
C GLU A 15 32.16 -49.32 -4.92
N THR A 16 32.53 -48.06 -5.16
CA THR A 16 32.20 -47.40 -6.44
C THR A 16 33.46 -46.88 -7.10
N ASN A 17 34.26 -47.81 -7.62
CA ASN A 17 35.38 -47.54 -8.51
C ASN A 17 34.98 -47.78 -9.98
N GLU A 18 33.80 -47.31 -10.37
CA GLU A 18 33.34 -47.30 -11.76
C GLU A 18 32.90 -45.90 -12.17
N ALA A 19 33.61 -45.37 -13.16
CA ALA A 19 33.46 -44.06 -13.79
C ALA A 19 33.62 -42.86 -12.85
N LYS A 20 34.74 -42.13 -13.02
CA LYS A 20 34.76 -40.68 -12.79
C LYS A 20 33.66 -40.08 -13.67
N LYS A 21 32.43 -40.04 -13.16
CA LYS A 21 31.42 -39.11 -13.66
C LYS A 21 31.97 -37.74 -13.33
N ASP A 22 32.55 -37.09 -14.32
CA ASP A 22 32.66 -35.64 -14.33
C ASP A 22 31.25 -35.12 -14.11
N TYR A 23 30.90 -34.85 -12.85
CA TYR A 23 29.75 -34.04 -12.51
C TYR A 23 30.10 -32.63 -12.97
N LYS A 24 29.90 -32.38 -14.26
CA LYS A 24 29.86 -31.04 -14.79
C LYS A 24 28.64 -30.40 -14.13
N LEU A 25 28.87 -29.67 -13.04
CA LEU A 25 27.88 -28.77 -12.45
C LEU A 25 27.48 -27.82 -13.57
N ILE A 26 26.33 -28.08 -14.19
CA ILE A 26 25.72 -27.15 -15.12
C ILE A 26 25.02 -26.13 -14.22
N GLU A 27 25.77 -25.12 -13.78
CA GLU A 27 25.18 -23.94 -13.16
C GLU A 27 24.28 -23.29 -14.20
N ASN A 28 22.97 -23.37 -13.97
CA ASN A 28 21.99 -22.73 -14.84
C ASN A 28 21.78 -21.28 -14.36
N GLY A 29 21.22 -20.43 -15.23
CA GLY A 29 20.92 -19.04 -14.85
C GLY A 29 19.93 -18.91 -13.69
N GLU A 30 19.19 -19.98 -13.36
CA GLU A 30 18.23 -20.01 -12.26
C GLU A 30 18.91 -20.16 -10.90
N ASP A 31 19.95 -20.99 -10.82
CA ASP A 31 20.75 -21.19 -9.62
C ASP A 31 21.49 -19.89 -9.25
N ILE A 32 22.06 -19.20 -10.26
CA ILE A 32 22.70 -17.89 -10.08
C ILE A 32 21.65 -16.85 -9.66
N ALA A 33 20.48 -16.84 -10.30
CA ALA A 33 19.39 -15.92 -9.95
C ALA A 33 18.88 -16.13 -8.52
N GLN A 34 18.80 -17.38 -8.04
CA GLN A 34 18.38 -17.69 -6.68
C GLN A 34 19.42 -17.23 -5.65
N ILE A 35 20.71 -17.48 -5.89
CA ILE A 35 21.78 -17.04 -4.99
C ILE A 35 21.85 -15.52 -4.92
N VAL A 36 21.79 -14.84 -6.07
CA VAL A 36 21.79 -13.38 -6.11
C VAL A 36 20.52 -12.84 -5.43
N SER A 37 19.36 -13.48 -5.63
CA SER A 37 18.13 -13.13 -4.91
C SER A 37 18.26 -13.25 -3.40
N ASP A 38 18.85 -14.35 -2.90
CA ASP A 38 19.05 -14.58 -1.47
C ASP A 38 20.03 -13.57 -0.87
N TRP A 39 21.07 -13.16 -1.60
CA TRP A 39 22.07 -12.19 -1.15
C TRP A 39 21.60 -10.75 -1.18
N THR A 40 20.83 -10.40 -2.20
CA THR A 40 20.44 -9.01 -2.46
C THR A 40 19.01 -8.70 -1.99
N GLY A 41 18.23 -9.72 -1.63
CA GLY A 41 16.79 -9.61 -1.38
C GLY A 41 15.99 -9.37 -2.67
N VAL A 42 16.58 -9.59 -3.84
CA VAL A 42 16.04 -9.24 -5.16
C VAL A 42 15.50 -10.48 -5.88
N PRO A 43 14.18 -10.66 -5.99
CA PRO A 43 13.63 -11.82 -6.68
C PRO A 43 13.88 -11.77 -8.18
N LEU A 44 15.01 -12.34 -8.63
CA LEU A 44 15.41 -12.41 -10.04
C LEU A 44 14.59 -13.40 -10.87
N THR A 45 13.83 -14.28 -10.21
CA THR A 45 13.01 -15.33 -10.84
C THR A 45 11.62 -14.86 -11.28
N GLN A 46 11.26 -13.58 -11.14
CA GLN A 46 9.88 -13.12 -11.37
C GLN A 46 9.46 -12.95 -12.84
N MET A 47 10.37 -12.91 -13.81
CA MET A 47 9.98 -12.84 -15.23
C MET A 47 9.78 -14.22 -15.88
N LYS A 48 8.87 -15.06 -15.37
CA LYS A 48 8.59 -16.35 -16.04
C LYS A 48 7.15 -16.63 -16.49
N GLN A 49 6.13 -16.09 -15.81
CA GLN A 49 4.75 -16.01 -16.32
C GLN A 49 3.85 -15.36 -15.26
N SER A 50 4.14 -15.62 -13.99
CA SER A 50 3.38 -15.12 -12.83
C SER A 50 3.41 -13.59 -12.68
N GLU A 51 4.51 -12.92 -13.00
CA GLU A 51 4.57 -11.43 -12.93
C GLU A 51 3.76 -10.79 -14.06
N SER A 52 3.81 -11.35 -15.27
CA SER A 52 2.99 -10.87 -16.40
C SER A 52 1.50 -10.98 -16.09
N ASP A 53 1.04 -12.12 -15.59
CA ASP A 53 -0.36 -12.31 -15.19
C ASP A 53 -0.77 -11.35 -14.07
N ARG A 54 0.12 -11.13 -13.10
CA ARG A 54 -0.10 -10.16 -12.03
C ARG A 54 -0.26 -8.74 -12.56
N LEU A 55 0.58 -8.33 -13.52
CA LEU A 55 0.53 -6.99 -14.13
C LEU A 55 -0.69 -6.79 -15.05
N ILE A 56 -1.14 -7.84 -15.73
CA ILE A 56 -2.36 -7.82 -16.55
C ILE A 56 -3.60 -7.64 -15.67
N ASN A 57 -3.61 -8.26 -14.49
CA ASN A 57 -4.74 -8.21 -13.55
C ASN A 57 -4.57 -7.15 -12.45
N LEU A 58 -3.58 -6.26 -12.56
CA LEU A 58 -3.18 -5.36 -11.48
C LEU A 58 -4.33 -4.49 -10.97
N GLU A 59 -5.13 -3.88 -11.86
CA GLU A 59 -6.29 -3.08 -11.46
C GLU A 59 -7.29 -3.90 -10.66
N LYS A 60 -7.63 -5.10 -11.16
CA LYS A 60 -8.58 -5.98 -10.50
C LYS A 60 -8.11 -6.36 -9.09
N THR A 61 -6.84 -6.72 -8.94
CA THR A 61 -6.27 -7.06 -7.63
C THR A 61 -6.21 -5.84 -6.71
N LEU A 62 -5.88 -4.66 -7.22
CA LEU A 62 -5.93 -3.42 -6.44
C LEU A 62 -7.34 -3.11 -5.94
N HIS A 63 -8.38 -3.35 -6.76
CA HIS A 63 -9.78 -3.14 -6.39
C HIS A 63 -10.34 -4.12 -5.35
N GLU A 64 -9.62 -5.19 -5.02
CA GLU A 64 -9.97 -6.04 -3.89
C GLU A 64 -9.83 -5.31 -2.54
N ARG A 65 -8.97 -4.27 -2.50
CA ARG A 65 -8.68 -3.46 -1.31
C ARG A 65 -9.05 -1.98 -1.49
N VAL A 66 -8.80 -1.42 -2.67
CA VAL A 66 -9.04 -0.02 -3.00
C VAL A 66 -10.41 0.12 -3.64
N ILE A 67 -11.38 0.60 -2.85
CA ILE A 67 -12.75 0.79 -3.29
C ILE A 67 -12.93 2.14 -3.97
N GLY A 68 -13.56 2.14 -5.15
CA GLY A 68 -13.70 3.32 -5.99
C GLY A 68 -12.37 3.72 -6.63
N GLN A 69 -12.20 5.01 -6.93
CA GLN A 69 -10.95 5.57 -7.44
C GLN A 69 -10.45 4.89 -8.74
N GLU A 70 -11.38 4.52 -9.62
CA GLU A 70 -11.12 3.78 -10.87
C GLU A 70 -10.01 4.44 -11.72
N GLU A 71 -10.06 5.77 -11.85
CA GLU A 71 -9.06 6.52 -12.61
C GLU A 71 -7.66 6.46 -11.97
N ALA A 72 -7.60 6.51 -10.64
CA ALA A 72 -6.34 6.41 -9.90
C ALA A 72 -5.70 5.04 -10.07
N VAL A 73 -6.49 3.98 -9.86
CA VAL A 73 -6.03 2.60 -10.00
C VAL A 73 -5.59 2.31 -11.43
N SER A 74 -6.39 2.71 -12.42
CA SER A 74 -6.08 2.56 -13.85
C SER A 74 -4.82 3.33 -14.27
N SER A 75 -4.63 4.56 -13.77
CA SER A 75 -3.44 5.35 -14.08
C SER A 75 -2.16 4.70 -13.52
N VAL A 76 -2.18 4.29 -12.25
CA VAL A 76 -1.06 3.59 -11.62
C VAL A 76 -0.73 2.30 -12.36
N ALA A 77 -1.73 1.46 -12.63
CA ALA A 77 -1.51 0.18 -13.28
C ALA A 77 -0.94 0.33 -14.70
N ARG A 78 -1.43 1.30 -15.49
CA ARG A 78 -0.88 1.62 -16.81
C ARG A 78 0.58 2.07 -16.72
N ALA A 79 0.92 2.96 -15.80
CA ALA A 79 2.28 3.46 -15.63
C ALA A 79 3.26 2.33 -15.25
N ILE A 80 2.86 1.43 -14.36
CA ILE A 80 3.68 0.28 -13.94
C ILE A 80 3.87 -0.71 -15.08
N ARG A 81 2.80 -1.02 -15.84
CA ARG A 81 2.92 -1.88 -17.02
C ARG A 81 3.90 -1.31 -18.05
N ARG A 82 3.85 0.01 -18.33
CA ARG A 82 4.82 0.67 -19.23
C ARG A 82 6.26 0.54 -18.72
N ALA A 83 6.48 0.65 -17.42
CA ALA A 83 7.80 0.49 -16.83
C ALA A 83 8.32 -0.95 -16.95
N ARG A 84 7.47 -1.93 -16.67
CA ARG A 84 7.82 -3.36 -16.69
C ARG A 84 7.91 -3.96 -18.09
N SER A 85 7.25 -3.38 -19.09
CA SER A 85 7.40 -3.79 -20.49
C SER A 85 8.67 -3.28 -21.17
N GLY A 86 9.53 -2.56 -20.43
CA GLY A 86 10.78 -2.00 -20.96
C GLY A 86 10.59 -0.75 -21.82
N LEU A 87 9.38 -0.18 -21.87
CA LEU A 87 9.09 1.05 -22.62
C LEU A 87 9.52 2.32 -21.87
N LYS A 88 9.88 2.21 -20.59
CA LYS A 88 10.40 3.29 -19.75
C LYS A 88 11.92 3.20 -19.63
N SER A 89 12.57 4.36 -19.45
CA SER A 89 14.00 4.43 -19.14
C SER A 89 14.36 3.57 -17.92
N PRO A 90 15.35 2.67 -18.01
CA PRO A 90 15.81 1.86 -16.89
C PRO A 90 16.62 2.66 -15.86
N LYS A 91 16.91 3.93 -16.12
CA LYS A 91 17.64 4.82 -15.20
C LYS A 91 16.74 5.49 -14.17
N ARG A 92 15.41 5.38 -14.30
CA ARG A 92 14.44 6.06 -13.42
C ARG A 92 13.74 5.03 -12.52
N PRO A 93 13.12 5.45 -11.41
CA PRO A 93 12.23 4.59 -10.62
C PRO A 93 11.14 3.95 -11.49
N ILE A 94 10.59 2.82 -11.05
CA ILE A 94 9.51 2.10 -11.77
C ILE A 94 8.34 3.04 -12.07
N GLY A 95 7.93 3.83 -11.08
CA GLY A 95 6.91 4.87 -11.23
C GLY A 95 7.13 5.98 -10.20
N SER A 96 6.81 7.21 -10.58
CA SER A 96 6.75 8.36 -9.70
C SER A 96 5.37 8.99 -9.81
N PHE A 97 4.66 9.05 -8.69
CA PHE A 97 3.25 9.45 -8.65
C PHE A 97 3.03 10.58 -7.66
N MET A 98 2.16 11.53 -8.03
CA MET A 98 1.62 12.54 -7.13
C MET A 98 0.14 12.27 -6.89
N PHE A 99 -0.24 11.85 -5.70
CA PHE A 99 -1.60 11.57 -5.29
C PHE A 99 -2.20 12.79 -4.59
N LEU A 100 -3.20 13.41 -5.21
CA LEU A 100 -3.90 14.58 -4.72
C LEU A 100 -5.30 14.20 -4.27
N GLY A 101 -5.83 14.87 -3.24
CA GLY A 101 -7.23 14.71 -2.84
C GLY A 101 -7.42 14.80 -1.32
N PRO A 102 -8.64 14.60 -0.80
CA PRO A 102 -8.95 14.76 0.62
C PRO A 102 -8.31 13.66 1.48
N THR A 103 -8.36 13.82 2.80
CA THR A 103 -7.89 12.76 3.70
C THR A 103 -8.86 11.56 3.69
N GLY A 104 -8.35 10.35 3.86
CA GLY A 104 -9.19 9.17 4.04
C GLY A 104 -9.91 8.64 2.79
N VAL A 105 -9.51 9.04 1.58
CA VAL A 105 -10.12 8.59 0.31
C VAL A 105 -9.42 7.41 -0.36
N GLY A 106 -8.27 6.94 0.18
CA GLY A 106 -7.58 5.74 -0.32
C GLY A 106 -6.15 5.94 -0.82
N LYS A 107 -5.57 7.15 -0.77
CA LYS A 107 -4.18 7.43 -1.21
C LYS A 107 -3.15 6.47 -0.62
N THR A 108 -3.12 6.37 0.71
CA THR A 108 -2.20 5.47 1.43
C THR A 108 -2.56 3.99 1.26
N GLU A 109 -3.85 3.67 1.11
CA GLU A 109 -4.29 2.28 0.91
C GLU A 109 -3.85 1.76 -0.45
N LEU A 110 -3.89 2.60 -1.49
CA LEU A 110 -3.36 2.27 -2.80
C LEU A 110 -1.84 2.02 -2.75
N ALA A 111 -1.09 2.85 -2.01
CA ALA A 111 0.35 2.65 -1.83
C ALA A 111 0.69 1.33 -1.12
N LYS A 112 -0.05 0.99 -0.06
CA LYS A 112 0.10 -0.28 0.68
C LYS A 112 -0.24 -1.49 -0.17
N SER A 113 -1.40 -1.45 -0.85
CA SER A 113 -1.84 -2.51 -1.75
C SER A 113 -0.83 -2.72 -2.87
N LEU A 114 -0.22 -1.64 -3.35
CA LEU A 114 0.82 -1.72 -4.36
C LEU A 114 2.11 -2.34 -3.84
N ALA A 115 2.51 -2.04 -2.60
CA ALA A 115 3.67 -2.68 -1.96
C ALA A 115 3.46 -4.19 -1.81
N ASP A 116 2.27 -4.59 -1.37
CA ASP A 116 1.89 -6.00 -1.24
C ASP A 116 1.90 -6.72 -2.60
N ILE A 117 1.21 -6.18 -3.59
CA ILE A 117 1.10 -6.82 -4.92
C ILE A 117 2.45 -6.83 -5.64
N MET A 118 3.20 -5.72 -5.64
CA MET A 118 4.44 -5.62 -6.43
C MET A 118 5.64 -6.24 -5.73
N PHE A 119 5.70 -6.16 -4.40
CA PHE A 119 6.87 -6.53 -3.62
C PHE A 119 6.58 -7.60 -2.56
N GLY A 120 5.37 -8.15 -2.51
CA GLY A 120 4.99 -9.33 -1.73
C GLY A 120 4.61 -9.06 -0.27
N SER A 121 4.69 -7.81 0.20
CA SER A 121 4.24 -7.42 1.55
C SER A 121 4.04 -5.91 1.64
N GLU A 122 3.06 -5.48 2.44
CA GLU A 122 2.89 -4.08 2.85
C GLU A 122 4.12 -3.52 3.57
N ASP A 123 4.91 -4.36 4.24
CA ASP A 123 6.13 -3.96 4.94
C ASP A 123 7.25 -3.51 3.99
N ASN A 124 7.09 -3.76 2.68
CA ASN A 124 7.94 -3.19 1.63
C ASN A 124 7.49 -1.78 1.23
N MET A 125 6.64 -1.13 2.03
CA MET A 125 6.40 0.30 1.97
C MET A 125 7.30 1.04 2.96
N ILE A 126 8.21 1.87 2.45
CA ILE A 126 8.98 2.84 3.21
C ILE A 126 8.15 4.12 3.29
N ARG A 127 7.64 4.45 4.47
CA ARG A 127 6.85 5.68 4.67
C ARG A 127 7.69 6.75 5.34
N ILE A 128 7.68 7.95 4.75
CA ILE A 128 8.30 9.15 5.30
C ILE A 128 7.23 10.24 5.42
N ASP A 129 7.02 10.73 6.63
CA ASP A 129 6.11 11.85 6.91
C ASP A 129 6.83 13.18 6.64
N MET A 130 6.39 13.93 5.64
CA MET A 130 7.02 15.19 5.24
C MET A 130 6.76 16.35 6.21
N SER A 131 5.81 16.20 7.13
CA SER A 131 5.63 17.14 8.24
C SER A 131 6.83 17.14 9.21
N GLU A 132 7.59 16.04 9.28
CA GLU A 132 8.86 16.02 10.00
C GLU A 132 9.98 16.80 9.28
N TYR A 133 9.77 17.16 8.01
CA TYR A 133 10.78 17.74 7.14
C TYR A 133 10.53 19.21 6.77
N MET A 134 9.76 19.92 7.60
CA MET A 134 9.38 21.33 7.38
C MET A 134 10.56 22.31 7.46
N GLU A 135 11.59 21.96 8.22
CA GLU A 135 12.72 22.86 8.50
C GLU A 135 13.95 22.50 7.67
N ARG A 136 14.72 23.50 7.21
CA ARG A 136 15.83 23.26 6.27
C ARG A 136 16.84 22.20 6.73
N TYR A 137 17.25 22.21 8.00
CA TYR A 137 18.24 21.28 8.52
C TYR A 137 17.71 19.84 8.63
N SER A 138 16.39 19.67 8.74
CA SER A 138 15.77 18.34 8.83
C SER A 138 15.95 17.53 7.55
N THR A 139 16.11 18.19 6.40
CA THR A 139 16.43 17.59 5.09
C THR A 139 17.64 16.64 5.17
N SER A 140 18.65 17.00 5.97
CA SER A 140 19.85 16.17 6.15
C SER A 140 19.52 14.80 6.74
N ARG A 141 18.44 14.64 7.51
CA ARG A 141 18.04 13.34 8.08
C ARG A 141 17.66 12.31 7.01
N LEU A 142 17.24 12.71 5.81
CA LEU A 142 16.94 11.78 4.71
C LEU A 142 18.19 11.08 4.18
N VAL A 143 19.30 11.83 4.10
CA VAL A 143 20.56 11.40 3.46
C VAL A 143 21.70 11.17 4.46
N GLY A 144 21.51 11.55 5.72
CA GLY A 144 22.49 11.51 6.79
C GLY A 144 23.10 12.89 7.07
N SER A 145 23.49 13.11 8.33
CA SER A 145 24.26 14.30 8.72
C SER A 145 25.61 14.35 8.01
N ALA A 146 26.17 15.53 7.79
CA ALA A 146 27.53 15.67 7.25
C ALA A 146 28.61 15.21 8.25
N PRO A 147 29.83 14.87 7.80
CA PRO A 147 30.94 14.54 8.70
C PRO A 147 31.16 15.65 9.74
N GLY A 148 31.24 15.27 11.02
CA GLY A 148 31.43 16.19 12.15
C GLY A 148 30.15 16.68 12.84
N TYR A 149 28.96 16.27 12.38
CA TYR A 149 27.67 16.53 13.04
C TYR A 149 27.16 15.30 13.80
N VAL A 150 26.35 15.53 14.85
CA VAL A 150 25.68 14.45 15.60
C VAL A 150 24.78 13.64 14.65
N GLY A 151 24.82 12.31 14.76
CA GLY A 151 24.08 11.40 13.88
C GLY A 151 24.77 11.07 12.56
N TYR A 152 26.02 11.53 12.33
CA TYR A 152 26.80 11.15 11.14
C TYR A 152 26.88 9.62 10.95
N ASP A 153 26.99 8.86 12.05
CA ASP A 153 27.14 7.41 11.96
C ASP A 153 25.87 6.61 11.70
N GLU A 154 24.71 7.21 11.93
CA GLU A 154 23.41 6.55 11.81
C GLU A 154 22.92 6.43 10.35
N GLY A 155 23.56 7.14 9.41
CA GLY A 155 23.14 7.20 8.01
C GLY A 155 21.85 8.00 7.81
N GLY A 156 21.36 8.07 6.57
CA GLY A 156 20.10 8.75 6.29
C GLY A 156 18.90 7.83 6.44
N GLN A 157 17.80 8.34 7.00
CA GLN A 157 16.56 7.59 7.22
C GLN A 157 16.00 7.02 5.91
N LEU A 158 16.05 7.77 4.81
CA LEU A 158 15.57 7.32 3.51
C LEU A 158 16.60 6.43 2.83
N THR A 159 17.85 6.90 2.76
CA THR A 159 18.95 6.21 2.07
C THR A 159 19.24 4.83 2.66
N GLU A 160 19.29 4.67 3.98
CA GLU A 160 19.51 3.37 4.62
C GLU A 160 18.32 2.41 4.46
N GLN A 161 17.09 2.91 4.51
CA GLN A 161 15.90 2.07 4.31
C GLN A 161 15.84 1.53 2.89
N VAL A 162 16.05 2.37 1.87
CA VAL A 162 16.07 1.94 0.46
C VAL A 162 17.27 1.04 0.18
N ARG A 163 18.44 1.30 0.78
CA ARG A 163 19.61 0.41 0.67
C ARG A 163 19.33 -0.99 1.21
N ARG A 164 18.53 -1.11 2.28
CA ARG A 164 18.13 -2.40 2.88
C ARG A 164 16.96 -3.06 2.14
N LYS A 165 16.05 -2.27 1.58
CA LYS A 165 14.87 -2.71 0.83
C LYS A 165 14.81 -2.00 -0.53
N PRO A 166 15.64 -2.40 -1.51
CA PRO A 166 15.70 -1.72 -2.82
C PRO A 166 14.44 -1.94 -3.68
N TYR A 167 13.61 -2.93 -3.34
CA TYR A 167 12.33 -3.23 -3.97
C TYR A 167 11.21 -2.81 -3.03
N SER A 168 10.80 -1.56 -3.15
CA SER A 168 9.88 -0.95 -2.20
C SER A 168 9.00 0.10 -2.84
N VAL A 169 7.84 0.33 -2.23
CA VAL A 169 7.11 1.59 -2.41
C VAL A 169 7.69 2.61 -1.44
N VAL A 170 8.16 3.74 -1.94
CA VAL A 170 8.59 4.88 -1.11
C VAL A 170 7.45 5.89 -1.09
N LEU A 171 6.79 6.03 0.06
CA LEU A 171 5.67 6.93 0.28
C LEU A 171 6.14 8.19 1.03
N PHE A 172 6.09 9.33 0.34
CA PHE A 172 6.25 10.66 0.93
C PHE A 172 4.86 11.22 1.25
N ASP A 173 4.47 11.20 2.52
CA ASP A 173 3.15 11.64 2.96
C ASP A 173 3.13 13.14 3.26
N GLU A 174 2.04 13.84 2.89
CA GLU A 174 1.85 15.29 3.14
C GLU A 174 2.96 16.17 2.56
N VAL A 175 3.31 15.92 1.30
CA VAL A 175 4.50 16.50 0.67
C VAL A 175 4.47 18.03 0.58
N GLU A 176 3.30 18.66 0.64
CA GLU A 176 3.15 20.11 0.71
C GLU A 176 3.73 20.75 1.98
N LYS A 177 3.98 19.97 3.02
CA LYS A 177 4.56 20.44 4.29
C LYS A 177 6.09 20.45 4.26
N ALA A 178 6.72 19.71 3.35
CA ALA A 178 8.16 19.58 3.30
C ALA A 178 8.85 20.91 2.95
N HIS A 179 10.05 21.10 3.49
CA HIS A 179 10.92 22.19 3.06
C HIS A 179 11.33 22.01 1.58
N PRO A 180 11.42 23.09 0.77
CA PRO A 180 11.75 23.00 -0.66
C PRO A 180 13.05 22.24 -1.00
N ASP A 181 14.04 22.28 -0.10
CA ASP A 181 15.32 21.57 -0.28
C ASP A 181 15.16 20.04 -0.35
N VAL A 182 14.07 19.47 0.19
CA VAL A 182 13.76 18.04 0.04
C VAL A 182 13.53 17.69 -1.43
N PHE A 183 12.84 18.55 -2.18
CA PHE A 183 12.54 18.30 -3.60
C PHE A 183 13.80 18.30 -4.45
N ASN A 184 14.80 19.10 -4.10
CA ASN A 184 16.09 19.12 -4.79
C ASN A 184 16.80 17.76 -4.70
N LEU A 185 16.70 17.09 -3.54
CA LEU A 185 17.23 15.72 -3.39
C LEU A 185 16.42 14.72 -4.22
N LEU A 186 15.10 14.86 -4.26
CA LEU A 186 14.23 13.98 -5.03
C LEU A 186 14.42 14.13 -6.55
N LEU A 187 14.77 15.32 -7.04
CA LEU A 187 15.11 15.52 -8.46
C LEU A 187 16.22 14.57 -8.91
N GLN A 188 17.28 14.40 -8.11
CA GLN A 188 18.37 13.46 -8.40
C GLN A 188 17.84 12.02 -8.54
N VAL A 189 16.92 11.63 -7.66
CA VAL A 189 16.30 10.32 -7.68
C VAL A 189 15.46 10.12 -8.95
N PHE A 190 14.68 11.12 -9.35
CA PHE A 190 13.83 11.00 -10.52
C PHE A 190 14.60 11.03 -11.84
N ASP A 191 15.75 11.70 -11.89
CA ASP A 191 16.55 11.86 -13.10
C ASP A 191 17.51 10.70 -13.32
N ASP A 192 18.27 10.34 -12.29
CA ASP A 192 19.36 9.37 -12.39
C ASP A 192 19.04 8.04 -11.70
N GLY A 193 17.96 7.98 -10.90
CA GLY A 193 17.60 6.77 -10.15
C GLY A 193 18.52 6.50 -8.96
N PHE A 194 19.31 7.48 -8.54
CA PHE A 194 20.21 7.35 -7.39
C PHE A 194 20.09 8.54 -6.44
N LEU A 195 20.34 8.28 -5.16
CA LEU A 195 20.56 9.29 -4.15
C LEU A 195 21.92 9.06 -3.50
N THR A 196 22.72 10.11 -3.35
CA THR A 196 24.00 10.01 -2.66
C THR A 196 23.82 10.37 -1.19
N ASP A 197 24.23 9.49 -0.29
CA ASP A 197 24.21 9.75 1.16
C ASP A 197 25.36 10.68 1.59
N SER A 198 25.35 11.14 2.84
CA SER A 198 26.38 12.02 3.39
C SER A 198 27.76 11.36 3.54
N LYS A 199 27.84 10.03 3.38
CA LYS A 199 29.08 9.24 3.35
C LYS A 199 29.56 8.99 1.92
N GLY A 200 28.91 9.55 0.90
CA GLY A 200 29.25 9.40 -0.50
C GLY A 200 28.79 8.08 -1.13
N ARG A 201 27.96 7.29 -0.45
CA ARG A 201 27.42 6.04 -0.99
C ARG A 201 26.26 6.36 -1.92
N ARG A 202 26.24 5.71 -3.09
CA ARG A 202 25.13 5.81 -4.04
C ARG A 202 24.08 4.75 -3.73
N VAL A 203 22.88 5.18 -3.37
CA VAL A 203 21.72 4.31 -3.12
C VAL A 203 20.85 4.27 -4.36
N ASP A 204 20.43 3.07 -4.77
CA ASP A 204 19.68 2.81 -6.00
C ASP A 204 18.16 2.84 -5.76
N PHE A 205 17.45 3.65 -6.53
CA PHE A 205 15.99 3.82 -6.50
C PHE A 205 15.30 3.29 -7.75
N ARG A 206 16.04 2.74 -8.73
CA ARG A 206 15.48 2.31 -10.02
C ARG A 206 14.44 1.19 -9.87
N ASN A 207 14.51 0.41 -8.80
CA ASN A 207 13.56 -0.65 -8.46
C ASN A 207 12.47 -0.24 -7.47
N THR A 208 12.33 1.06 -7.21
CA THR A 208 11.31 1.60 -6.30
C THR A 208 10.11 2.16 -7.07
N ILE A 209 8.97 2.18 -6.40
CA ILE A 209 7.82 3.00 -6.81
C ILE A 209 7.72 4.17 -5.84
N ILE A 210 7.80 5.40 -6.34
CA ILE A 210 7.74 6.61 -5.52
C ILE A 210 6.34 7.17 -5.58
N ILE A 211 5.73 7.37 -4.42
CA ILE A 211 4.40 7.95 -4.27
C ILE A 211 4.53 9.15 -3.34
N MET A 212 4.05 10.30 -3.78
CA MET A 212 3.88 11.49 -2.96
C MET A 212 2.40 11.70 -2.74
N THR A 213 1.96 11.91 -1.51
CA THR A 213 0.58 12.31 -1.23
C THR A 213 0.53 13.79 -0.91
N SER A 214 -0.58 14.42 -1.27
CA SER A 214 -0.88 15.76 -0.85
C SER A 214 -2.37 15.93 -0.61
N ASN A 215 -2.70 16.76 0.38
CA ASN A 215 -4.07 17.19 0.63
C ASN A 215 -4.39 18.53 -0.07
N LEU A 216 -3.47 19.05 -0.89
CA LEU A 216 -3.71 20.24 -1.70
C LEU A 216 -4.94 20.06 -2.60
N GLY A 217 -5.71 21.14 -2.74
CA GLY A 217 -6.94 21.14 -3.51
C GLY A 217 -8.14 20.48 -2.80
N ALA A 218 -7.99 19.94 -1.59
CA ALA A 218 -9.10 19.35 -0.83
C ALA A 218 -10.21 20.37 -0.51
N THR A 219 -9.88 21.64 -0.28
CA THR A 219 -10.90 22.70 -0.05
C THR A 219 -11.65 23.03 -1.33
N ALA A 220 -10.94 23.11 -2.48
CA ALA A 220 -11.57 23.30 -3.78
C ALA A 220 -12.59 22.19 -4.08
N LEU A 221 -12.25 20.95 -3.71
CA LEU A 221 -13.12 19.77 -3.78
C LEU A 221 -14.37 19.85 -2.88
N ARG A 222 -14.35 20.65 -1.81
CA ARG A 222 -15.48 20.82 -0.88
C ARG A 222 -16.46 21.89 -1.34
N ASP A 223 -15.95 23.04 -1.80
CA ASP A 223 -16.77 24.24 -2.07
C ASP A 223 -17.69 24.07 -3.29
N GLU A 224 -17.37 23.21 -4.24
CA GLU A 224 -18.26 22.92 -5.38
C GLU A 224 -19.55 22.20 -4.97
N LYS A 225 -19.52 21.40 -3.89
CA LYS A 225 -20.74 20.71 -3.41
C LYS A 225 -21.70 21.62 -2.65
N SER A 226 -21.25 22.80 -2.19
CA SER A 226 -22.05 23.73 -1.38
C SER A 226 -22.71 24.84 -2.20
N VAL A 227 -22.21 25.13 -3.40
CA VAL A 227 -22.78 26.15 -4.30
C VAL A 227 -23.80 25.48 -5.24
N GLY A 228 -25.06 25.51 -4.82
CA GLY A 228 -26.16 24.91 -5.58
C GLY A 228 -26.34 25.50 -6.97
N PHE A 229 -26.01 24.72 -7.99
CA PHE A 229 -26.65 24.71 -9.31
C PHE A 229 -26.72 23.25 -9.76
N GLY A 230 -27.87 22.82 -10.28
CA GLY A 230 -28.16 21.41 -10.56
C GLY A 230 -27.10 20.76 -11.44
N ALA A 231 -26.58 19.62 -10.98
CA ALA A 231 -25.65 18.77 -11.71
C ALA A 231 -26.26 18.37 -13.06
N GLN A 232 -25.83 19.02 -14.14
CA GLN A 232 -26.21 18.60 -15.49
C GLN A 232 -25.18 17.65 -16.13
N ASN A 233 -23.91 17.59 -15.67
CA ASN A 233 -22.95 16.58 -16.11
C ASN A 233 -21.82 16.35 -15.09
N ALA A 234 -21.77 15.16 -14.46
CA ALA A 234 -20.71 14.79 -13.51
C ALA A 234 -19.29 14.79 -14.11
N ALA A 235 -19.17 14.65 -15.43
CA ALA A 235 -17.88 14.68 -16.14
C ALA A 235 -17.33 16.11 -16.32
N GLU A 236 -18.19 17.12 -16.53
CA GLU A 236 -17.78 18.51 -16.67
C GLU A 236 -17.29 19.07 -15.32
N ASP A 237 -17.97 18.71 -14.22
CA ASP A 237 -17.54 19.03 -12.85
C ASP A 237 -16.15 18.43 -12.54
N TYR A 238 -15.88 17.20 -13.00
CA TYR A 238 -14.58 16.58 -12.78
C TYR A 238 -13.44 17.31 -13.50
N HIS A 239 -13.64 17.72 -14.76
CA HIS A 239 -12.62 18.45 -15.52
C HIS A 239 -12.30 19.81 -14.89
N ALA A 240 -13.34 20.57 -14.53
CA ALA A 240 -13.17 21.87 -13.87
C ALA A 240 -12.43 21.74 -12.53
N MET A 241 -12.80 20.74 -11.73
CA MET A 241 -12.13 20.41 -10.48
C MET A 241 -10.65 20.05 -10.70
N ALA A 242 -10.38 19.16 -11.66
CA ALA A 242 -9.03 18.72 -11.95
C ALA A 242 -8.11 19.87 -12.36
N ASP A 243 -8.63 20.82 -13.12
CA ASP A 243 -7.88 22.01 -13.54
C ASP A 243 -7.57 22.95 -12.37
N LYS A 244 -8.53 23.15 -11.46
CA LYS A 244 -8.30 23.94 -10.24
C LYS A 244 -7.26 23.28 -9.32
N VAL A 245 -7.32 21.96 -9.16
CA VAL A 245 -6.31 21.20 -8.40
C VAL A 245 -4.93 21.33 -9.05
N ARG A 246 -4.85 21.25 -10.38
CA ARG A 246 -3.59 21.45 -11.12
C ARG A 246 -3.04 22.87 -10.96
N GLU A 247 -3.89 23.88 -10.88
CA GLU A 247 -3.47 25.26 -10.65
C GLU A 247 -2.82 25.42 -9.26
N VAL A 248 -3.49 24.92 -8.21
CA VAL A 248 -2.95 24.93 -6.84
C VAL A 248 -1.62 24.17 -6.76
N LEU A 249 -1.52 23.05 -7.49
CA LEU A 249 -0.28 22.27 -7.56
C LEU A 249 0.88 23.09 -8.17
N LYS A 250 0.63 23.79 -9.28
CA LYS A 250 1.63 24.65 -9.96
C LYS A 250 2.07 25.84 -9.11
N GLN A 251 1.19 26.33 -8.23
CA GLN A 251 1.53 27.39 -7.27
C GLN A 251 2.39 26.86 -6.11
N SER A 252 2.18 25.60 -5.72
CA SER A 252 2.84 24.98 -4.56
C SER A 252 4.20 24.35 -4.89
N PHE A 253 4.37 23.82 -6.11
CA PHE A 253 5.60 23.14 -6.53
C PHE A 253 6.19 23.75 -7.80
N ARG A 254 7.51 23.72 -7.89
CA ARG A 254 8.24 24.22 -9.05
C ARG A 254 7.97 23.35 -10.29
N PRO A 255 7.86 23.94 -11.50
CA PRO A 255 7.63 23.17 -12.72
C PRO A 255 8.68 22.09 -12.98
N GLU A 256 9.94 22.34 -12.62
CA GLU A 256 11.04 21.37 -12.75
C GLU A 256 10.75 20.06 -12.00
N PHE A 257 10.20 20.14 -10.79
CA PHE A 257 9.81 18.98 -9.99
C PHE A 257 8.58 18.29 -10.57
N LEU A 258 7.55 19.06 -10.96
CA LEU A 258 6.33 18.52 -11.54
C LEU A 258 6.60 17.75 -12.84
N ASN A 259 7.53 18.24 -13.67
CA ASN A 259 7.93 17.58 -14.91
C ASN A 259 8.69 16.25 -14.71
N ARG A 260 9.12 15.94 -13.47
CA ARG A 260 9.75 14.66 -13.15
C ARG A 260 8.77 13.59 -12.65
N ILE A 261 7.55 13.98 -12.31
CA ILE A 261 6.49 13.05 -11.92
C ILE A 261 5.92 12.41 -13.18
N ASP A 262 5.74 11.08 -13.17
CA ASP A 262 5.19 10.38 -14.34
C ASP A 262 3.69 10.62 -14.49
N GLU A 263 2.95 10.58 -13.37
CA GLU A 263 1.50 10.77 -13.36
C GLU A 263 1.06 11.54 -12.09
N THR A 264 0.26 12.58 -12.30
CA THR A 264 -0.47 13.26 -11.21
C THR A 264 -1.89 12.74 -11.18
N ILE A 265 -2.28 12.15 -10.06
CA ILE A 265 -3.52 11.39 -9.89
C ILE A 265 -4.39 12.08 -8.85
N ILE A 266 -5.64 12.35 -9.21
CA ILE A 266 -6.61 13.02 -8.35
C ILE A 266 -7.56 11.98 -7.79
N PHE A 267 -7.65 11.93 -6.46
CA PHE A 267 -8.58 11.09 -5.73
C PHE A 267 -9.84 11.90 -5.40
N HIS A 268 -10.99 11.31 -5.66
CA HIS A 268 -12.28 11.92 -5.39
C HIS A 268 -12.80 11.54 -3.99
N SER A 269 -13.74 12.33 -3.47
CA SER A 269 -14.46 11.95 -2.25
C SER A 269 -15.24 10.65 -2.46
N LEU A 270 -15.31 9.86 -1.40
CA LEU A 270 -16.04 8.59 -1.41
C LEU A 270 -17.55 8.82 -1.41
N THR A 271 -18.25 8.06 -2.24
CA THR A 271 -19.70 8.01 -2.33
C THR A 271 -20.28 7.07 -1.27
N LYS A 272 -21.58 7.21 -0.96
CA LYS A 272 -22.26 6.31 -0.01
C LYS A 272 -22.13 4.82 -0.40
N PRO A 273 -22.32 4.42 -1.67
CA PRO A 273 -22.10 3.03 -2.09
C PRO A 273 -20.66 2.54 -1.86
N GLU A 274 -19.65 3.38 -2.12
CA GLU A 274 -18.24 3.04 -1.87
C GLU A 274 -17.98 2.86 -0.38
N LEU A 275 -18.51 3.72 0.48
CA LEU A 275 -18.39 3.56 1.94
C LEU A 275 -19.00 2.23 2.41
N HIS A 276 -20.15 1.83 1.87
CA HIS A 276 -20.76 0.54 2.21
C HIS A 276 -19.85 -0.64 1.81
N GLN A 277 -19.20 -0.55 0.64
CA GLN A 277 -18.24 -1.57 0.20
C GLN A 277 -17.00 -1.60 1.11
N ILE A 278 -16.49 -0.45 1.55
CA ILE A 278 -15.37 -0.38 2.51
C ILE A 278 -15.77 -1.03 3.84
N VAL A 279 -16.95 -0.71 4.39
CA VAL A 279 -17.43 -1.34 5.62
C VAL A 279 -17.58 -2.85 5.45
N LYS A 280 -18.08 -3.33 4.30
CA LYS A 280 -18.14 -4.76 3.99
C LYS A 280 -16.76 -5.41 3.98
N LEU A 281 -15.75 -4.74 3.43
CA LEU A 281 -14.38 -5.23 3.43
C LEU A 281 -13.85 -5.38 4.87
N MET A 282 -14.01 -4.34 5.70
CA MET A 282 -13.58 -4.37 7.10
C MET A 282 -14.35 -5.38 7.95
N ALA A 283 -15.63 -5.58 7.65
CA ALA A 283 -16.46 -6.59 8.31
C ALA A 283 -15.97 -8.02 8.05
N LYS A 284 -15.31 -8.30 6.91
CA LYS A 284 -14.70 -9.61 6.66
C LYS A 284 -13.61 -9.94 7.67
N ASP A 285 -12.79 -8.97 8.05
CA ASP A 285 -11.72 -9.18 9.06
C ASP A 285 -12.32 -9.51 10.43
N VAL A 286 -13.46 -8.90 10.78
CA VAL A 286 -14.21 -9.24 12.00
C VAL A 286 -14.77 -10.66 11.91
N ILE A 287 -15.41 -11.01 10.79
CA ILE A 287 -15.96 -12.36 10.57
C ILE A 287 -14.85 -13.42 10.65
N GLN A 288 -13.69 -13.15 10.06
CA GLN A 288 -12.54 -14.05 10.09
C GLN A 288 -12.06 -14.30 11.53
N ARG A 289 -11.86 -13.24 12.32
CA ARG A 289 -11.47 -13.35 13.74
C ARG A 289 -12.51 -14.13 14.57
N MET A 290 -13.81 -13.93 14.31
CA MET A 290 -14.88 -14.70 14.96
C MET A 290 -14.83 -16.19 14.58
N SER A 291 -14.60 -16.47 13.30
CA SER A 291 -14.50 -17.85 12.79
C SER A 291 -13.32 -18.59 13.42
N GLU A 292 -12.18 -17.92 13.63
CA GLU A 292 -11.01 -18.49 14.32
C GLU A 292 -11.31 -18.84 15.78
N GLN A 293 -12.26 -18.14 16.40
CA GLN A 293 -12.79 -18.45 17.73
C GLN A 293 -13.94 -19.47 17.69
N GLY A 294 -14.23 -20.05 16.52
CA GLY A 294 -15.27 -21.06 16.33
C GLY A 294 -16.70 -20.51 16.34
N ILE A 295 -16.89 -19.21 16.10
CA ILE A 295 -18.19 -18.55 16.03
C ILE A 295 -18.45 -18.10 14.59
N ASN A 296 -19.59 -18.50 14.01
CA ASN A 296 -19.94 -18.03 12.67
C ASN A 296 -20.66 -16.69 12.77
N ALA A 297 -20.07 -15.63 12.21
CA ALA A 297 -20.68 -14.31 12.18
C ALA A 297 -21.14 -13.92 10.77
N LYS A 298 -22.25 -13.19 10.67
CA LYS A 298 -22.67 -12.53 9.42
C LYS A 298 -23.25 -11.14 9.68
N PHE A 299 -22.97 -10.21 8.77
CA PHE A 299 -23.53 -8.86 8.79
C PHE A 299 -24.74 -8.76 7.86
N THR A 300 -25.80 -8.09 8.31
CA THR A 300 -26.90 -7.70 7.42
C THR A 300 -26.56 -6.38 6.71
N PRO A 301 -27.20 -6.08 5.56
CA PRO A 301 -27.07 -4.77 4.91
C PRO A 301 -27.37 -3.61 5.88
N SER A 302 -28.39 -3.73 6.72
CA SER A 302 -28.73 -2.68 7.70
C SER A 302 -27.64 -2.42 8.74
N ALA A 303 -26.86 -3.43 9.13
CA ALA A 303 -25.71 -3.21 10.03
C ALA A 303 -24.59 -2.45 9.31
N ILE A 304 -24.32 -2.79 8.06
CA ILE A 304 -23.36 -2.08 7.20
C ILE A 304 -23.76 -0.61 7.06
N ASP A 305 -25.04 -0.34 6.79
CA ASP A 305 -25.57 1.01 6.63
C ASP A 305 -25.35 1.85 7.90
N VAL A 306 -25.68 1.31 9.08
CA VAL A 306 -25.49 2.00 10.36
C VAL A 306 -24.02 2.33 10.64
N VAL A 307 -23.09 1.41 10.32
CA VAL A 307 -21.66 1.67 10.49
C VAL A 307 -21.17 2.70 9.47
N ALA A 308 -21.61 2.61 8.21
CA ALA A 308 -21.21 3.56 7.17
C ALA A 308 -21.72 4.97 7.48
N GLU A 309 -22.95 5.12 7.96
CA GLU A 309 -23.51 6.41 8.36
C GLU A 309 -22.82 6.98 9.61
N ALA A 310 -22.53 6.14 10.61
CA ALA A 310 -21.85 6.58 11.82
C ALA A 310 -20.37 6.93 11.61
N GLY A 311 -19.72 6.35 10.60
CA GLY A 311 -18.32 6.58 10.30
C GLY A 311 -18.06 7.41 9.05
N PHE A 312 -19.10 7.94 8.39
CA PHE A 312 -18.94 8.88 7.30
C PHE A 312 -18.64 10.28 7.84
N ASP A 313 -17.53 10.83 7.39
CA ASP A 313 -17.15 12.20 7.68
C ASP A 313 -16.69 12.88 6.38
N PRO A 314 -17.32 13.99 5.96
CA PRO A 314 -16.92 14.71 4.74
C PRO A 314 -15.47 15.20 4.74
N GLU A 315 -14.90 15.43 5.92
CA GLU A 315 -13.54 15.92 6.11
C GLU A 315 -12.51 14.79 6.24
N TYR A 316 -12.86 13.74 6.95
CA TYR A 316 -11.96 12.61 7.23
C TYR A 316 -12.16 11.38 6.33
N GLY A 317 -13.12 11.42 5.40
CA GLY A 317 -13.42 10.34 4.46
C GLY A 317 -13.78 9.04 5.17
N ALA A 318 -13.16 7.93 4.76
CA ALA A 318 -13.37 6.62 5.36
C ALA A 318 -12.61 6.39 6.69
N ARG A 319 -11.76 7.31 7.14
CA ARG A 319 -10.93 7.13 8.36
C ARG A 319 -11.77 6.76 9.60
N PRO A 320 -12.94 7.38 9.86
CA PRO A 320 -13.73 7.06 11.05
C PRO A 320 -14.46 5.71 10.98
N LEU A 321 -14.57 5.07 9.80
CA LEU A 321 -15.28 3.80 9.64
C LEU A 321 -14.74 2.69 10.56
N ARG A 322 -13.42 2.63 10.78
CA ARG A 322 -12.82 1.64 11.69
C ARG A 322 -13.31 1.83 13.12
N ARG A 323 -13.32 3.08 13.59
CA ARG A 323 -13.80 3.43 14.93
C ARG A 323 -15.30 3.16 15.06
N ALA A 324 -16.08 3.47 14.03
CA ALA A 324 -17.51 3.18 14.00
C ALA A 324 -17.77 1.66 14.07
N LEU A 325 -17.06 0.85 13.29
CA LEU A 325 -17.17 -0.61 13.32
C LEU A 325 -16.77 -1.16 14.69
N GLN A 326 -15.66 -0.69 15.25
CA GLN A 326 -15.20 -1.09 16.58
C GLN A 326 -16.26 -0.80 17.65
N THR A 327 -16.64 0.47 17.79
CA THR A 327 -17.54 0.93 18.86
C THR A 327 -18.98 0.46 18.72
N LYS A 328 -19.48 0.27 17.49
CA LYS A 328 -20.86 -0.17 17.26
C LYS A 328 -21.00 -1.69 17.24
N VAL A 329 -19.95 -2.43 16.88
CA VAL A 329 -20.03 -3.87 16.61
C VAL A 329 -19.04 -4.66 17.45
N GLU A 330 -17.74 -4.40 17.35
CA GLU A 330 -16.72 -5.22 18.04
C GLU A 330 -16.86 -5.15 19.56
N ASP A 331 -17.18 -3.98 20.12
CA ASP A 331 -17.38 -3.80 21.56
C ASP A 331 -18.57 -4.65 22.05
N GLN A 332 -19.70 -4.62 21.33
CA GLN A 332 -20.88 -5.43 21.66
C GLN A 332 -20.64 -6.94 21.52
N LEU A 333 -19.90 -7.34 20.48
CA LEU A 333 -19.51 -8.75 20.30
C LEU A 333 -18.61 -9.20 21.45
N SER A 334 -17.67 -8.36 21.87
CA SER A 334 -16.76 -8.66 22.98
C SER A 334 -17.51 -8.84 24.29
N GLU A 335 -18.46 -7.95 24.61
CA GLU A 335 -19.33 -8.08 25.79
C GLU A 335 -20.14 -9.38 25.77
N LEU A 336 -20.77 -9.70 24.63
CA LEU A 336 -21.58 -10.91 24.43
C LEU A 336 -20.76 -12.21 24.61
N MET A 337 -19.50 -12.19 24.17
CA MET A 337 -18.60 -13.33 24.32
C MET A 337 -18.11 -13.47 25.76
N LEU A 338 -17.76 -12.36 26.42
CA LEU A 338 -17.29 -12.36 27.80
C LEU A 338 -18.41 -12.70 28.79
N SER A 339 -19.68 -12.35 28.50
CA SER A 339 -20.82 -12.75 29.31
C SER A 339 -21.19 -14.23 29.15
N GLY A 340 -20.64 -14.91 28.14
CA GLY A 340 -20.91 -16.31 27.83
C GLY A 340 -22.24 -16.54 27.12
N GLU A 341 -22.89 -15.48 26.64
CA GLU A 341 -24.12 -15.53 25.84
C GLU A 341 -23.87 -16.05 24.42
N ALA A 342 -22.67 -15.84 23.89
CA ALA A 342 -22.18 -16.47 22.66
C ALA A 342 -21.08 -17.49 22.96
N LYS A 343 -21.20 -18.68 22.39
CA LYS A 343 -20.27 -19.81 22.59
C LYS A 343 -19.77 -20.37 21.26
N VAL A 344 -18.70 -21.16 21.36
CA VAL A 344 -18.15 -21.91 20.24
C VAL A 344 -19.24 -22.77 19.60
N GLY A 345 -19.39 -22.66 18.28
CA GLY A 345 -20.39 -23.35 17.48
C GLY A 345 -21.66 -22.53 17.20
N ASP A 346 -21.83 -21.38 17.84
CA ASP A 346 -22.99 -20.52 17.62
C ASP A 346 -22.90 -19.74 16.29
N ASP A 347 -24.07 -19.40 15.75
CA ASP A 347 -24.19 -18.49 14.62
C ASP A 347 -24.70 -17.12 15.11
N ILE A 348 -23.93 -16.06 14.91
CA ILE A 348 -24.30 -14.67 15.25
C ILE A 348 -24.69 -13.92 13.98
N THR A 349 -25.87 -13.30 14.02
CA THR A 349 -26.30 -12.32 13.01
C THR A 349 -26.17 -10.92 13.58
N ILE A 350 -25.28 -10.12 12.98
CA ILE A 350 -25.05 -8.72 13.29
C ILE A 350 -26.01 -7.91 12.41
N GLY A 351 -27.09 -7.43 13.02
CA GLY A 351 -28.13 -6.65 12.36
C GLY A 351 -28.20 -5.21 12.87
N ALA A 352 -29.15 -4.46 12.34
CA ALA A 352 -29.54 -3.17 12.90
C ALA A 352 -31.05 -2.97 12.92
N ARG A 353 -31.54 -2.26 13.94
CA ARG A 353 -32.92 -1.82 14.09
C ARG A 353 -32.95 -0.42 14.68
N ASN A 354 -33.75 0.48 14.10
CA ASN A 354 -33.88 1.89 14.55
C ASN A 354 -32.52 2.61 14.70
N GLY A 355 -31.61 2.42 13.74
CA GLY A 355 -30.27 3.04 13.76
C GLY A 355 -29.30 2.49 14.82
N LYS A 356 -29.65 1.39 15.50
CA LYS A 356 -28.80 0.73 16.50
C LYS A 356 -28.44 -0.68 16.06
N ILE A 357 -27.19 -1.07 16.28
CA ILE A 357 -26.73 -2.44 16.09
C ILE A 357 -27.45 -3.37 17.07
N ASN A 358 -27.80 -4.56 16.60
CA ASN A 358 -28.41 -5.63 17.38
C ASN A 358 -27.77 -6.97 16.99
N LEU A 359 -27.38 -7.75 17.99
CA LEU A 359 -26.76 -9.06 17.84
C LEU A 359 -27.78 -10.15 18.12
N LYS A 360 -28.01 -11.03 17.15
CA LYS A 360 -28.87 -12.21 17.33
C LYS A 360 -28.06 -13.48 17.31
N VAL A 361 -27.94 -14.14 18.45
CA VAL A 361 -27.32 -15.45 18.60
C VAL A 361 -28.32 -16.54 18.25
N LYS A 362 -27.90 -17.51 17.43
CA LYS A 362 -28.64 -18.74 17.17
C LYS A 362 -27.79 -19.92 17.60
N ASN A 363 -28.19 -20.53 18.70
CA ASN A 363 -27.51 -21.72 19.21
C ASN A 363 -27.72 -22.87 18.24
N LYS A 364 -26.62 -23.45 17.73
CA LYS A 364 -26.66 -24.79 17.16
C LYS A 364 -26.70 -25.78 18.32
N THR A 365 -27.84 -25.86 19.00
CA THR A 365 -28.09 -26.98 19.89
C THR A 365 -28.02 -28.25 19.04
N LEU A 366 -27.05 -29.11 19.32
CA LEU A 366 -26.97 -30.48 18.85
C LEU A 366 -28.39 -31.05 18.80
N ILE A 367 -28.82 -31.42 17.60
CA ILE A 367 -30.04 -32.21 17.42
C ILE A 367 -29.88 -33.40 18.36
N LYS A 368 -30.69 -33.42 19.44
CA LYS A 368 -30.86 -34.62 20.25
C LYS A 368 -31.42 -35.67 19.28
N ASN A 369 -30.53 -36.54 18.79
CA ASN A 369 -30.96 -37.77 18.14
C ASN A 369 -31.86 -38.49 19.14
N LYS A 370 -33.13 -38.65 18.74
CA LYS A 370 -34.14 -39.43 19.45
C LYS A 370 -33.81 -40.90 19.36
#